data_AF-A0A4Q3J979-F1
#
_entry.id   AF-A0A4Q3J979-F1
#
_cell.length_a   1.000
_cell.length_b   1.000
_cell.length_c   1.000
_cell.angle_alpha   90.00
_cell.angle_beta   90.00
_cell.angle_gamma   90.00
#
_symmetry.space_group_name_H-M   'P 1'
#
loop_
_entity.id
_entity.type
_entity.pdbx_description
1 polymer ?
#
loop_
_entity_poly.entity_id
_entity_poly.type
_entity_poly.pdbx_seq_one_letter_code
_entity_poly.pdbx_strand_id
1 'polypeptide(L)' 'MAYKPFDVDAMIDAVAPLVQLDITEEQRPGVRLNLKTAAKMAALVAQVKLPDEIEPAPVYRP' A
#
# COMPACT_ATOMS: atom_id res chain seq x y z
N MET A 1 8.20 3.47 18.06
CA MET A 1 7.38 4.24 17.09
C MET A 1 5.93 4.09 17.52
N ALA A 2 5.21 5.19 17.76
CA ALA A 2 3.77 5.10 18.02
C ALA A 2 3.07 4.62 16.75
N TYR A 3 2.30 3.53 16.83
CA TYR A 3 1.53 3.02 15.70
C TYR A 3 0.52 4.10 15.27
N LYS A 4 0.69 4.66 14.07
CA LYS A 4 -0.32 5.49 13.43
C LYS A 4 -1.21 4.57 12.58
N PRO A 5 -2.52 4.51 12.84
CA PRO A 5 -3.44 3.78 11.97
C PRO A 5 -3.30 4.22 10.52
N PHE A 6 -3.42 3.28 9.58
CA PHE A 6 -3.39 3.60 8.14
C PHE A 6 -4.58 4.49 7.78
N ASP A 7 -4.28 5.75 7.43
CA ASP A 7 -5.26 6.73 6.98
C ASP A 7 -5.45 6.61 5.47
N VAL A 8 -6.54 5.95 5.09
CA VAL A 8 -6.81 5.57 3.71
C VAL A 8 -7.22 6.78 2.88
N ASP A 9 -8.00 7.69 3.46
CA ASP A 9 -8.48 8.87 2.75
C ASP A 9 -7.30 9.82 2.49
N ALA A 10 -6.42 10.02 3.48
CA ALA A 10 -5.19 10.79 3.28
C ALA A 10 -4.26 10.17 2.22
N MET A 11 -4.19 8.83 2.14
CA MET A 11 -3.42 8.15 1.10
C MET A 11 -4.01 8.43 -0.29
N ILE A 12 -5.32 8.25 -0.45
CA ILE A 12 -6.01 8.49 -1.73
C ILE A 12 -5.77 9.93 -2.19
N ASP A 13 -5.99 10.90 -1.30
CA ASP A 13 -5.91 12.33 -1.63
C ASP A 13 -4.47 12.75 -2.00
N ALA A 14 -3.45 12.12 -1.41
CA ALA A 14 -2.05 12.41 -1.72
C ALA A 14 -1.52 11.68 -2.96
N VAL A 15 -1.91 10.42 -3.17
CA VAL A 15 -1.27 9.53 -4.17
C VAL A 15 -2.01 9.56 -5.50
N ALA A 16 -3.34 9.63 -5.52
CA ALA A 16 -4.11 9.67 -6.76
C ALA A 16 -3.61 10.75 -7.75
N PRO A 17 -3.41 12.03 -7.34
CA PRO A 17 -2.87 13.04 -8.24
C PRO A 17 -1.40 12.80 -8.63
N LEU A 18 -0.59 12.24 -7.73
CA LEU A 18 0.82 11.94 -7.99
C LEU A 18 0.99 10.94 -9.14
N VAL A 19 0.07 9.96 -9.23
CA VAL A 19 0.07 8.94 -10.29
C VAL A 19 -0.90 9.26 -11.43
N GLN A 20 -1.47 10.47 -11.45
CA GLN A 20 -2.43 10.93 -12.47
C GLN A 20 -3.66 10.00 -12.60
N LEU A 21 -4.13 9.46 -11.47
CA LEU A 21 -5.31 8.61 -11.43
C LEU A 21 -6.53 9.42 -11.00
N ASP A 22 -7.50 9.55 -11.89
CA ASP A 22 -8.81 10.12 -11.56
C ASP A 22 -9.68 9.07 -10.86
N ILE A 23 -10.24 9.42 -9.71
CA ILE A 23 -11.11 8.55 -8.90
C ILE A 23 -12.40 9.31 -8.69
N THR A 24 -13.47 8.83 -9.32
CA THR A 24 -14.78 9.49 -9.19
C THR A 24 -15.37 9.27 -7.79
N GLU A 25 -16.31 10.12 -7.41
CA GLU A 25 -17.04 9.97 -6.14
C GLU A 25 -17.76 8.62 -6.02
N GLU A 26 -18.25 8.07 -7.13
CA GLU A 26 -18.88 6.75 -7.18
C GLU A 26 -17.87 5.62 -6.93
N GLN A 27 -16.63 5.77 -7.39
CA GLN A 27 -15.56 4.78 -7.23
C GLN A 27 -14.90 4.84 -5.84
N ARG A 28 -14.89 6.02 -5.21
CA ARG A 28 -14.16 6.29 -3.94
C ARG A 28 -14.48 5.29 -2.82
N PRO A 29 -15.74 4.89 -2.56
CA PRO A 29 -16.04 3.88 -1.54
C PRO A 29 -15.37 2.52 -1.82
N GLY A 30 -15.34 2.09 -3.08
CA GLY A 30 -14.72 0.83 -3.50
C GLY A 30 -13.20 0.86 -3.39
N VAL A 31 -12.58 1.96 -3.83
CA VAL A 31 -11.13 2.18 -3.68
C VAL A 31 -10.74 2.13 -2.20
N ARG A 32 -11.47 2.85 -1.34
CA ARG A 32 -11.22 2.88 0.09
C ARG A 32 -11.32 1.49 0.73
N LEU A 33 -12.31 0.68 0.33
CA LEU A 33 -12.47 -0.68 0.82
C LEU A 33 -11.28 -1.57 0.42
N ASN A 34 -10.88 -1.53 -0.85
CA ASN A 34 -9.78 -2.35 -1.36
C ASN A 34 -8.43 -1.95 -0.74
N LEU A 35 -8.17 -0.65 -0.57
CA LEU A 35 -6.96 -0.17 0.10
C LEU A 35 -6.90 -0.57 1.58
N LYS A 36 -8.03 -0.53 2.30
CA LYS A 36 -8.11 -1.05 3.68
C LYS A 36 -7.77 -2.53 3.75
N THR A 37 -8.26 -3.32 2.80
CA THR A 37 -7.97 -4.76 2.74
C THR A 37 -6.50 -5.02 2.41
N ALA A 38 -5.94 -4.30 1.43
CA ALA A 38 -4.53 -4.38 1.09
C ALA A 38 -3.62 -4.02 2.29
N ALA A 39 -3.97 -2.97 3.04
CA ALA A 39 -3.22 -2.57 4.23
C ALA A 39 -3.23 -3.64 5.34
N LYS A 40 -4.34 -4.37 5.50
CA LYS A 40 -4.40 -5.53 6.41
C LYS A 40 -3.45 -6.64 5.96
N MET A 41 -3.41 -6.95 4.67
CA MET A 41 -2.49 -7.95 4.13
C MET A 41 -1.03 -7.52 4.26
N ALA A 42 -0.72 -6.25 3.98
CA ALA A 42 0.60 -5.68 4.16
C ALA A 42 1.07 -5.78 5.63
N ALA A 43 0.19 -5.56 6.60
CA ALA A 43 0.50 -5.72 8.02
C ALA A 43 0.84 -7.17 8.43
N LEU A 44 0.31 -8.18 7.72
CA LEU A 44 0.70 -9.58 7.92
C LEU A 44 2.12 -9.82 7.40
N VAL A 45 2.43 -9.31 6.20
CA VAL A 45 3.74 -9.49 5.57
C VAL A 45 4.84 -8.70 6.29
N ALA A 46 4.54 -7.49 6.79
CA ALA A 46 5.49 -6.64 7.51
C ALA A 46 6.03 -7.25 8.82
N GLN A 47 5.40 -8.32 9.32
CA GLN A 47 5.88 -9.06 10.51
C GLN A 47 7.02 -10.03 10.18
N VAL A 48 7.25 -10.32 8.90
CA VAL A 48 8.35 -11.17 8.45
C VAL A 48 9.67 -10.42 8.64
N LYS A 49 10.59 -11.01 9.40
CA LYS A 49 11.96 -10.47 9.54
C LYS A 49 12.73 -10.73 8.26
N LEU A 50 13.24 -9.65 7.65
CA LEU A 50 14.04 -9.70 6.44
C LEU A 50 15.47 -9.25 6.78
N PRO A 51 16.46 -10.15 6.73
CA PRO A 51 17.88 -9.78 6.78
C PRO A 51 18.27 -8.93 5.58
N ASP A 52 19.29 -8.09 5.72
CA ASP A 52 19.73 -7.20 4.63
C ASP A 52 20.29 -7.99 3.42
N GLU A 53 20.78 -9.21 3.64
CA GLU A 53 21.36 -10.07 2.62
C GLU A 53 20.30 -10.79 1.76
N ILE A 54 19.01 -10.64 2.06
CA ILE A 54 17.95 -11.33 1.31
C ILE A 54 17.74 -10.69 -0.06
N GLU A 55 17.82 -11.50 -1.10
CA GLU A 55 17.60 -11.04 -2.48
C GLU A 55 16.10 -11.12 -2.87
N PRO A 56 15.62 -10.27 -3.78
CA PRO A 56 14.31 -10.42 -4.39
C PRO A 56 14.18 -11.76 -5.14
N ALA A 57 12.96 -12.31 -5.20
CA ALA A 57 12.73 -13.61 -5.83
C ALA A 57 13.24 -13.69 -7.29
N PRO A 58 12.93 -12.72 -8.17
CA PRO A 58 13.65 -12.58 -9.43
C PRO A 58 14.87 -11.65 -9.28
N VAL A 59 16.02 -12.13 -9.74
CA VAL A 59 17.27 -11.34 -9.85
C VAL A 59 17.68 -11.26 -11.31
N TYR A 60 18.08 -10.07 -11.76
CA TYR A 60 18.56 -9.86 -13.13
C TYR A 60 19.79 -10.73 -13.42
N ARG A 61 19.78 -11.40 -14.58
CA ARG A 61 20.93 -12.14 -15.12
C ARG A 61 21.22 -11.61 -16.52
N PRO A 62 22.47 -11.17 -16.79
CA PRO A 62 22.84 -10.60 -18.08
C PRO A 62 22.78 -11.60 -19.23
#